data_AF-A0AAD7CG88-F1
#
_entry.id   AF-A0AAD7CG88-F1
#
_cell.length_a   1.000
_cell.length_b   1.000
_cell.length_c   1.000
_cell.angle_alpha   90.00
_cell.angle_beta   90.00
_cell.angle_gamma   90.00
#
_symmetry.space_group_name_H-M   'P 1'
#
loop_
_entity.id
_entity.type
_entity.pdbx_description
1 polymer ?
#
loop_
_entity_poly.entity_id
_entity_poly.type
_entity_poly.pdbx_seq_one_letter_code
_entity_poly.pdbx_strand_id
1 'polypeptide(L)'
;MQVLLSPLRPALSSVRLQELSMEIDLCDMLLKMRLRESESAGANINAPLQPSDSNMLDAQMYNCNDAPAHPNVAESSPYQGCAYLQHMQSRLETFPTTGGEYIESIFTHRQIFFAFPGGHRSCARAYSDLACYLQHRERRADREADQEAATAFNYEAEFIASVVS
;
A
#
# COMPACT_ATOMS: atom_id res chain seq x y z
N MET A 1 3.41 24.02 -70.18
CA MET A 1 3.27 25.15 -69.24
C MET A 1 4.01 24.76 -67.96
N GLN A 2 5.15 25.41 -67.70
CA GLN A 2 5.98 25.19 -66.51
C GLN A 2 5.42 26.05 -65.37
N VAL A 3 5.27 25.49 -64.17
CA VAL A 3 4.98 26.26 -62.95
C VAL A 3 6.17 26.09 -62.01
N LEU A 4 6.93 27.18 -61.87
CA LEU A 4 7.95 27.42 -60.87
C LEU A 4 7.30 27.52 -59.49
N LEU A 5 7.73 26.70 -58.53
CA LEU A 5 7.54 26.95 -57.09
C LEU A 5 8.70 26.31 -56.31
N SER A 6 9.58 27.16 -55.81
CA SER A 6 10.49 26.90 -54.69
C SER A 6 10.26 28.01 -53.64
N PRO A 7 10.85 27.96 -52.44
CA PRO A 7 10.51 27.08 -51.33
C PRO A 7 10.10 27.90 -50.09
N LEU A 8 9.12 27.45 -49.30
CA LEU A 8 8.81 28.06 -48.00
C LEU A 8 9.38 27.17 -46.88
N ARG A 9 10.54 27.57 -46.36
CA ARG A 9 10.99 27.18 -45.01
C ARG A 9 10.18 27.96 -43.97
N PRO A 10 9.80 27.33 -42.85
CA PRO A 10 9.81 27.99 -41.57
C PRO A 10 11.01 27.50 -40.77
N ALA A 11 11.83 28.44 -40.32
CA ALA A 11 12.77 28.23 -39.23
C ALA A 11 11.97 27.99 -37.94
N LEU A 12 12.07 26.80 -37.36
CA LEU A 12 11.69 26.60 -35.96
C LEU A 12 12.93 26.84 -35.12
N SER A 13 12.98 28.07 -34.61
CA SER A 13 13.85 28.54 -33.55
C SER A 13 13.65 27.72 -32.28
N SER A 14 14.78 27.30 -31.69
CA SER A 14 15.05 27.36 -30.26
C SER A 14 13.90 26.97 -29.32
N VAL A 15 13.80 25.67 -29.03
CA VAL A 15 13.28 25.23 -27.74
C VAL A 15 14.44 24.54 -27.02
N ARG A 16 15.23 25.32 -26.28
CA ARG A 16 16.02 24.80 -25.17
C ARG A 16 15.00 24.22 -24.19
N LEU A 17 14.87 22.90 -24.16
CA LEU A 17 14.38 22.19 -23.00
C LEU A 17 15.45 22.41 -21.92
N GLN A 18 15.34 23.53 -21.23
CA GLN A 18 16.04 23.74 -19.98
C GLN A 18 15.39 22.76 -19.02
N GLU A 19 16.02 21.60 -18.87
CA GLU A 19 15.70 20.59 -17.88
C GLU A 19 15.59 21.31 -16.53
N LEU A 20 14.37 21.54 -16.06
CA LEU A 20 14.09 21.81 -14.67
C LEU A 20 14.28 20.48 -13.94
N SER A 21 15.54 20.07 -13.80
CA SER A 21 15.94 19.09 -12.80
C SER A 21 15.77 19.76 -11.44
N MET A 22 14.55 19.73 -10.93
CA MET A 22 14.35 19.87 -9.49
C MET A 22 14.74 18.53 -8.89
N GLU A 23 16.04 18.35 -8.64
CA GLU A 23 16.51 17.29 -7.75
C GLU A 23 15.95 17.60 -6.36
N ILE A 24 14.84 16.92 -6.05
CA ILE A 24 14.25 16.94 -4.73
C ILE A 24 15.20 16.12 -3.86
N ASP A 25 16.04 16.80 -3.09
CA ASP A 25 16.89 16.17 -2.10
C ASP A 25 16.01 15.64 -0.96
N LEU A 26 15.72 14.35 -1.03
CA LEU A 26 14.95 13.62 -0.03
C LEU A 26 15.61 13.70 1.36
N CYS A 27 16.95 13.80 1.42
CA CYS A 27 17.67 13.95 2.68
C CYS A 27 17.41 15.32 3.31
N ASP A 28 17.42 16.39 2.52
CA ASP A 28 17.12 17.76 2.98
C ASP A 28 15.67 17.90 3.46
N MET A 29 14.71 17.24 2.79
CA MET A 29 13.31 17.24 3.22
C MET A 29 13.10 16.47 4.54
N LEU A 30 13.73 15.30 4.69
CA LEU A 30 13.67 14.50 5.93
C LEU A 30 14.36 15.22 7.10
N LEU A 31 15.46 15.94 6.84
CA LEU A 31 16.14 16.78 7.84
C LEU A 31 15.25 17.94 8.31
N LYS A 32 14.52 18.58 7.39
CA LYS A 32 13.61 19.69 7.71
C LYS A 32 12.34 19.27 8.45
N MET A 33 11.94 18.00 8.32
CA MET A 33 10.79 17.42 9.04
C MET A 33 11.14 16.85 10.43
N ARG A 34 12.40 16.93 10.88
CA ARG A 34 12.80 16.49 12.22
C ARG A 34 12.22 17.43 13.28
N LEU A 35 10.99 17.12 13.70
CA LEU A 35 10.30 17.76 14.81
C LEU A 35 11.10 17.56 16.10
N ARG A 36 11.28 18.67 16.80
CA ARG A 36 11.88 18.87 18.14
C ARG A 36 12.02 17.59 18.97
N GLU A 37 13.27 17.28 19.30
CA GLU A 37 13.68 16.26 20.25
C GLU A 37 12.97 16.47 21.60
N SER A 38 12.17 15.50 22.01
CA SER A 38 11.73 15.36 23.40
C SER A 38 12.71 14.41 24.08
N GLU A 39 13.52 14.97 24.97
CA GLU A 39 14.45 14.23 25.83
C GLU A 39 13.66 13.39 26.84
N SER A 40 13.86 12.07 26.85
CA SER A 40 13.63 11.26 28.05
C SER A 40 14.57 10.04 28.11
N ALA A 41 15.66 10.24 28.86
CA ALA A 41 16.42 9.31 29.67
C ALA A 41 16.30 7.79 29.43
N GLY A 42 17.41 7.21 28.94
CA GLY A 42 18.21 6.23 29.66
C GLY A 42 17.61 4.86 29.99
N ALA A 43 18.06 3.82 29.26
CA ALA A 43 18.21 2.48 29.81
C ALA A 43 19.38 1.72 29.17
N ASN A 44 20.22 1.21 30.07
CA ASN A 44 21.50 0.51 29.96
C ASN A 44 21.44 -0.79 29.12
N ILE A 45 22.32 -0.91 28.12
CA ILE A 45 22.54 -2.11 27.29
C ILE A 45 23.64 -2.95 27.94
N ASN A 46 23.26 -3.92 28.77
CA ASN A 46 24.08 -5.08 29.11
C ASN A 46 23.22 -6.14 29.82
N ALA A 47 22.58 -7.02 29.05
CA ALA A 47 22.11 -8.33 29.54
C ALA A 47 22.10 -9.34 28.37
N PRO A 48 22.75 -10.51 28.51
CA PRO A 48 22.72 -11.55 27.48
C PRO A 48 21.54 -12.50 27.69
N LEU A 49 20.66 -12.63 26.70
CA LEU A 49 19.57 -13.61 26.64
C LEU A 49 19.61 -14.25 25.24
N GLN A 50 20.32 -15.37 25.09
CA GLN A 50 19.78 -16.74 25.02
C GLN A 50 18.85 -16.97 23.80
N PRO A 51 19.23 -17.85 22.85
CA PRO A 51 18.37 -18.22 21.73
C PRO A 51 17.27 -19.15 22.23
N SER A 52 16.02 -18.70 22.16
CA SER A 52 14.87 -19.58 22.35
C SER A 52 14.39 -20.04 20.98
N ASP A 53 14.78 -21.26 20.62
CA ASP A 53 14.04 -22.09 19.68
C ASP A 53 12.70 -22.45 20.35
N SER A 54 11.56 -22.02 19.79
CA SER A 54 10.29 -22.75 19.77
C SER A 54 9.14 -21.92 19.18
N ASN A 55 8.39 -22.58 18.30
CA ASN A 55 7.02 -22.30 17.84
C ASN A 55 6.85 -21.27 16.72
N MET A 56 7.16 -21.72 15.50
CA MET A 56 6.37 -21.38 14.32
C MET A 56 4.94 -21.95 14.45
N LEU A 57 3.96 -21.16 13.99
CA LEU A 57 2.53 -21.47 13.82
C LEU A 57 1.64 -21.25 15.04
N ASP A 58 1.20 -20.00 15.22
CA ASP A 58 -0.24 -19.77 15.33
C ASP A 58 -0.57 -18.46 14.62
N ALA A 59 -0.95 -18.56 13.36
CA ALA A 59 -1.58 -17.45 12.66
C ALA A 59 -2.92 -17.23 13.36
N GLN A 60 -2.97 -16.27 14.28
CA GLN A 60 -4.21 -15.80 14.89
C GLN A 60 -5.16 -15.41 13.75
N MET A 61 -6.06 -16.32 13.41
CA MET A 61 -7.15 -16.05 12.49
C MET A 61 -8.00 -14.96 13.14
N TYR A 62 -7.98 -13.76 12.56
CA TYR A 62 -8.96 -12.74 12.85
C TYR A 62 -10.35 -13.36 12.68
N ASN A 63 -11.15 -13.28 13.74
CA ASN A 63 -12.52 -13.78 13.75
C ASN A 63 -13.36 -12.92 12.80
N CYS A 64 -13.56 -13.43 11.59
CA CYS A 64 -14.28 -12.85 10.45
C CYS A 64 -15.78 -12.63 10.66
N ASN A 65 -16.32 -12.91 11.85
CA ASN A 65 -17.76 -12.99 12.10
C ASN A 65 -18.49 -11.64 12.10
N ASP A 66 -17.78 -10.51 12.06
CA ASP A 66 -18.36 -9.16 12.02
C ASP A 66 -18.34 -8.57 10.59
N ALA A 67 -18.74 -9.35 9.58
CA ALA A 67 -19.03 -8.82 8.27
C ALA A 67 -20.21 -7.81 8.39
N PRO A 68 -20.05 -6.54 8.00
CA PRO A 68 -21.13 -5.57 8.12
C PRO A 68 -22.24 -5.93 7.12
N ALA A 69 -23.44 -6.20 7.64
CA ALA A 69 -24.66 -6.22 6.83
C ALA A 69 -24.80 -4.85 6.14
N HIS A 70 -24.89 -4.86 4.81
CA HIS A 70 -24.97 -3.66 3.96
C HIS A 70 -25.97 -2.63 4.52
N PRO A 71 -25.53 -1.46 5.03
CA PRO A 71 -26.42 -0.38 5.36
C PRO A 71 -26.75 0.38 4.07
N ASN A 72 -28.05 0.48 3.80
CA ASN A 72 -28.61 1.08 2.62
C ASN A 72 -28.73 2.61 2.81
N VAL A 73 -27.64 3.39 2.69
CA VAL A 73 -27.68 4.87 2.68
C VAL A 73 -26.50 5.49 1.90
N ALA A 74 -26.83 6.23 0.83
CA ALA A 74 -26.11 7.31 0.13
C ALA A 74 -24.62 7.15 -0.24
N GLU A 75 -24.34 6.90 -1.54
CA GLU A 75 -23.14 7.22 -2.38
C GLU A 75 -21.72 7.28 -1.77
N SER A 76 -21.47 6.75 -0.58
CA SER A 76 -20.13 6.42 -0.10
C SER A 76 -19.72 5.09 -0.72
N SER A 77 -18.51 5.03 -1.27
CA SER A 77 -17.90 3.76 -1.70
C SER A 77 -18.11 2.70 -0.61
N PRO A 78 -18.66 1.51 -0.91
CA PRO A 78 -18.85 0.46 0.09
C PRO A 78 -17.50 -0.05 0.64
N TYR A 79 -16.41 0.37 0.01
CA TYR A 79 -15.03 -0.02 0.27
C TYR A 79 -14.36 0.94 1.26
N GLN A 80 -13.61 0.34 2.20
CA GLN A 80 -12.87 1.05 3.24
C GLN A 80 -11.41 1.24 2.82
N GLY A 81 -10.67 2.07 3.56
CA GLY A 81 -9.25 2.31 3.32
C GLY A 81 -8.96 3.42 2.32
N CYS A 82 -7.68 3.53 1.93
CA CYS A 82 -7.23 4.51 0.94
C CYS A 82 -7.71 4.13 -0.48
N ALA A 83 -7.65 5.08 -1.42
CA ALA A 83 -8.13 4.88 -2.79
C ALA A 83 -7.51 3.64 -3.48
N TYR A 84 -6.26 3.32 -3.16
CA TYR A 84 -5.60 2.11 -3.66
C TYR A 84 -6.29 0.82 -3.17
N LEU A 85 -6.55 0.70 -1.86
CA LEU A 85 -7.24 -0.46 -1.31
C LEU A 85 -8.69 -0.53 -1.78
N GLN A 86 -9.38 0.61 -1.93
CA GLN A 86 -10.73 0.63 -2.50
C GLN A 86 -10.74 0.09 -3.94
N HIS A 87 -9.73 0.45 -4.75
CA HIS A 87 -9.57 -0.10 -6.09
C HIS A 87 -9.33 -1.63 -6.05
N MET A 88 -8.48 -2.11 -5.16
CA MET A 88 -8.28 -3.56 -4.98
C MET A 88 -9.57 -4.26 -4.58
N GLN A 89 -10.32 -3.70 -3.63
CA GLN A 89 -11.58 -4.26 -3.16
C GLN A 89 -12.63 -4.34 -4.27
N SER A 90 -12.64 -3.40 -5.22
CA SER A 90 -13.53 -3.48 -6.39
C SER A 90 -13.22 -4.64 -7.34
N ARG A 91 -12.03 -5.25 -7.25
CA ARG A 91 -11.56 -6.31 -8.16
C ARG A 91 -11.35 -7.66 -7.45
N LEU A 92 -11.73 -7.76 -6.18
CA LEU A 92 -11.45 -8.87 -5.26
C LEU A 92 -11.95 -10.23 -5.78
N GLU A 93 -13.08 -10.26 -6.48
CA GLU A 93 -13.63 -11.47 -7.12
C GLU A 93 -12.68 -12.08 -8.14
N THR A 94 -11.96 -11.22 -8.87
CA THR A 94 -11.01 -11.59 -9.92
C THR A 94 -9.56 -11.51 -9.47
N PHE A 95 -9.32 -11.16 -8.21
CA PHE A 95 -7.98 -10.86 -7.71
C PHE A 95 -7.11 -12.13 -7.70
N PRO A 96 -6.02 -12.15 -8.50
CA PRO A 96 -5.12 -13.29 -8.54
C PRO A 96 -4.28 -13.32 -7.27
N THR A 97 -4.23 -14.48 -6.63
CA THR A 97 -3.34 -14.73 -5.48
C THR A 97 -2.13 -15.57 -5.88
N THR A 98 -2.23 -16.28 -7.00
CA THR A 98 -1.11 -16.99 -7.62
C THR A 98 -0.17 -15.99 -8.31
N GLY A 99 1.14 -16.20 -8.19
CA GLY A 99 2.15 -15.36 -8.86
C GLY A 99 2.64 -14.15 -8.06
N GLY A 100 2.20 -13.98 -6.81
CA GLY A 100 2.74 -12.95 -5.90
C GLY A 100 2.14 -11.55 -6.06
N GLU A 101 1.09 -11.39 -6.87
CA GLU A 101 0.36 -10.11 -7.06
C GLU A 101 -0.13 -9.51 -5.74
N TYR A 102 -0.53 -10.34 -4.77
CA TYR A 102 -0.89 -9.87 -3.43
C TYR A 102 0.31 -9.25 -2.68
N ILE A 103 1.53 -9.73 -2.90
CA ILE A 103 2.76 -9.16 -2.30
C ILE A 103 3.06 -7.80 -2.94
N GLU A 104 2.99 -7.71 -4.26
CA GLU A 104 3.14 -6.43 -4.97
C GLU A 104 2.12 -5.40 -4.47
N SER A 105 0.90 -5.85 -4.16
CA SER A 105 -0.12 -4.98 -3.64
C SER A 105 0.19 -4.44 -2.24
N ILE A 106 0.74 -5.28 -1.36
CA ILE A 106 1.21 -4.88 -0.03
C ILE A 106 2.35 -3.86 -0.16
N PHE A 107 3.34 -4.13 -1.02
CA PHE A 107 4.46 -3.20 -1.20
C PHE A 107 4.02 -1.87 -1.81
N THR A 108 3.12 -1.91 -2.78
CA THR A 108 2.52 -0.69 -3.37
C THR A 108 1.79 0.12 -2.30
N HIS A 109 0.95 -0.52 -1.50
CA HIS A 109 0.29 0.15 -0.37
C HIS A 109 1.30 0.76 0.60
N ARG A 110 2.34 0.03 1.01
CA ARG A 110 3.37 0.52 1.94
C ARG A 110 4.09 1.76 1.39
N GLN A 111 4.41 1.78 0.10
CA GLN A 111 5.01 2.95 -0.54
C GLN A 111 4.10 4.18 -0.43
N ILE A 112 2.80 4.02 -0.74
CA ILE A 112 1.81 5.09 -0.63
C ILE A 112 1.62 5.51 0.83
N PHE A 113 1.60 4.54 1.75
CA PHE A 113 1.48 4.73 3.18
C PHE A 113 2.62 5.60 3.73
N PHE A 114 3.87 5.26 3.41
CA PHE A 114 5.02 6.04 3.87
C PHE A 114 5.07 7.45 3.27
N ALA A 115 4.54 7.65 2.07
CA ALA A 115 4.43 8.98 1.47
C ALA A 115 3.36 9.85 2.17
N PHE A 116 2.26 9.26 2.65
CA PHE A 116 1.19 10.00 3.33
C PHE A 116 0.46 9.17 4.41
N PRO A 117 1.03 9.00 5.61
CA PRO A 117 0.45 8.13 6.64
C PRO A 117 -0.95 8.58 7.11
N GLY A 118 -1.19 9.90 7.15
CA GLY A 118 -2.45 10.48 7.61
C GLY A 118 -3.69 10.06 6.80
N GLY A 119 -3.50 9.64 5.55
CA GLY A 119 -4.57 9.17 4.67
C GLY A 119 -5.00 7.71 4.87
N HIS A 120 -4.39 6.99 5.82
CA HIS A 120 -4.50 5.52 5.91
C HIS A 120 -5.18 5.02 7.20
N ARG A 121 -5.96 5.88 7.87
CA ARG A 121 -6.65 5.54 9.14
C ARG A 121 -7.62 4.37 9.05
N SER A 122 -8.23 4.15 7.88
CA SER A 122 -9.16 3.04 7.64
C SER A 122 -8.51 1.85 6.93
N CYS A 123 -7.20 1.90 6.62
CA CYS A 123 -6.53 0.84 5.87
C CYS A 123 -6.36 -0.45 6.68
N ALA A 124 -6.18 -0.37 8.00
CA ALA A 124 -6.14 -1.56 8.86
C ALA A 124 -7.41 -2.40 8.68
N ARG A 125 -8.59 -1.76 8.79
CA ARG A 125 -9.87 -2.43 8.57
C ARG A 125 -10.01 -2.97 7.14
N ALA A 126 -9.63 -2.17 6.14
CA ALA A 126 -9.71 -2.59 4.74
C ALA A 126 -8.88 -3.85 4.44
N TYR A 127 -7.71 -3.99 5.07
CA TYR A 127 -6.89 -5.20 4.97
C TYR A 127 -7.49 -6.39 5.71
N SER A 128 -8.07 -6.19 6.90
CA SER A 128 -8.81 -7.24 7.60
C SER A 128 -10.00 -7.73 6.76
N ASP A 129 -10.74 -6.82 6.11
CA ASP A 129 -11.84 -7.16 5.22
C ASP A 129 -11.36 -7.96 3.99
N LEU A 130 -10.22 -7.56 3.39
CA LEU A 130 -9.54 -8.30 2.31
C LEU A 130 -9.17 -9.72 2.74
N ALA A 131 -8.53 -9.86 3.90
CA ALA A 131 -8.12 -11.15 4.45
C ALA A 131 -9.34 -12.06 4.72
N CYS A 132 -10.38 -11.50 5.34
CA CYS A 132 -11.64 -12.18 5.59
C CYS A 132 -12.26 -12.70 4.30
N TYR A 133 -12.36 -11.86 3.26
CA TYR A 133 -12.90 -12.32 1.99
C TYR A 133 -12.10 -13.48 1.41
N LEU A 134 -10.76 -13.39 1.39
CA LEU A 134 -9.92 -14.45 0.83
C LEU A 134 -10.04 -15.77 1.59
N GLN A 135 -10.23 -15.73 2.92
CA GLN A 135 -10.45 -16.93 3.74
C GLN A 135 -11.77 -17.66 3.39
N HIS A 136 -12.80 -16.91 2.98
CA HIS A 136 -14.13 -17.47 2.66
C HIS A 136 -14.32 -17.70 1.16
N ARG A 137 -13.36 -17.30 0.33
CA ARG A 137 -13.46 -17.40 -1.11
C ARG A 137 -13.43 -18.85 -1.54
N GLU A 138 -14.27 -19.20 -2.52
CA GLU A 138 -14.30 -20.56 -3.07
C GLU A 138 -12.93 -20.97 -3.60
N ARG A 139 -12.45 -22.12 -3.11
CA ARG A 139 -11.17 -22.68 -3.51
C ARG A 139 -11.19 -23.07 -4.99
N ARG A 140 -10.22 -22.58 -5.74
CA ARG A 140 -9.93 -22.96 -7.13
C ARG A 140 -8.43 -23.18 -7.31
N ALA A 141 -8.05 -23.89 -8.38
CA ALA A 141 -6.64 -24.18 -8.67
C ALA A 141 -5.81 -22.91 -8.97
N ASP A 142 -6.43 -21.85 -9.48
CA ASP A 142 -5.79 -20.53 -9.70
C ASP A 142 -5.68 -19.68 -8.41
N ARG A 143 -6.09 -20.23 -7.27
CA ARG A 143 -6.29 -19.52 -5.98
C ARG A 143 -5.72 -20.26 -4.79
N GLU A 144 -4.74 -21.13 -5.03
CA GLU A 144 -4.13 -21.94 -3.98
C GLU A 144 -3.43 -21.10 -2.90
N ALA A 145 -3.01 -19.88 -3.26
CA ALA A 145 -2.36 -18.93 -2.37
C ALA A 145 -3.33 -18.04 -1.58
N ASP A 146 -4.66 -18.27 -1.62
CA ASP A 146 -5.63 -17.43 -0.89
C ASP A 146 -5.36 -17.39 0.62
N GLN A 147 -4.99 -18.52 1.20
CA GLN A 147 -4.68 -18.59 2.64
C GLN A 147 -3.40 -17.82 2.99
N GLU A 148 -2.38 -17.90 2.14
CA GLU A 148 -1.13 -17.17 2.31
C GLU A 148 -1.36 -15.66 2.18
N ALA A 149 -2.07 -15.26 1.13
CA ALA A 149 -2.45 -13.87 0.90
C ALA A 149 -3.31 -13.30 2.03
N ALA A 150 -4.29 -14.05 2.53
CA ALA A 150 -5.09 -13.65 3.69
C ALA A 150 -4.23 -13.43 4.94
N THR A 151 -3.27 -14.32 5.17
CA THR A 151 -2.34 -14.20 6.30
C THR A 151 -1.47 -12.95 6.15
N ALA A 152 -0.93 -12.69 4.95
CA ALA A 152 -0.14 -11.51 4.67
C ALA A 152 -0.94 -10.20 4.84
N PHE A 153 -2.20 -10.18 4.41
CA PHE A 153 -3.09 -9.04 4.62
C PHE A 153 -3.43 -8.80 6.09
N ASN A 154 -3.62 -9.85 6.89
CA ASN A 154 -3.80 -9.68 8.35
C ASN A 154 -2.57 -9.07 9.02
N TYR A 155 -1.36 -9.52 8.66
CA TYR A 155 -0.14 -8.90 9.18
C TYR A 155 -0.02 -7.42 8.79
N GLU A 156 -0.44 -7.07 7.58
CA GLU A 156 -0.45 -5.66 7.15
C GLU A 156 -1.50 -4.85 7.91
N ALA A 157 -2.67 -5.42 8.21
CA ALA A 157 -3.68 -4.77 9.04
C ALA A 157 -3.14 -4.45 10.44
N GLU A 158 -2.47 -5.41 11.09
CA GLU A 158 -1.84 -5.23 12.40
C GLU A 158 -0.73 -4.18 12.36
N PHE A 159 0.13 -4.23 11.34
CA PHE A 159 1.18 -3.23 11.14
C PHE A 159 0.58 -1.82 11.06
N ILE A 160 -0.41 -1.60 10.20
CA ILE A 160 -1.06 -0.28 10.07
C ILE A 160 -1.72 0.13 11.38
N ALA A 161 -2.43 -0.79 12.04
CA ALA A 161 -3.08 -0.52 13.32
C ALA A 161 -2.05 -0.06 14.36
N SER A 162 -0.86 -0.66 14.40
CA SER A 162 0.19 -0.28 15.36
C SER A 162 0.84 1.09 15.08
N VAL A 163 0.78 1.57 13.83
CA VAL A 163 1.41 2.84 13.42
C VAL A 163 0.41 4.00 13.46
N VAL A 164 -0.87 3.73 13.20
CA VAL A 164 -1.93 4.76 13.07
C VAL A 164 -2.85 4.81 14.30
N SER A 165 -2.60 3.99 15.33
CA SER A 165 -3.34 3.98 16.60
C SER A 165 -3.18 5.25 17.42
#